data_AF-E7NCT8-F1
#
_entry.id   AF-E7NCT8-F1
#
_cell.length_a   1.000
_cell.length_b   1.000
_cell.length_c   1.000
_cell.angle_alpha   90.00
_cell.angle_beta   90.00
_cell.angle_gamma   90.00
#
_symmetry.space_group_name_H-M   'P 1'
#
loop_
_entity.id
_entity.type
_entity.pdbx_description
1 polymer ?
#
loop_
_entity_poly.entity_id
_entity_poly.type
_entity_poly.pdbx_seq_one_letter_code
_entity_poly.pdbx_strand_id
1 'polypeptide(L)'
;GGGGGGGGARAGGFISLSVADRLPQPLQNALLAAGVQVTVEDQDTWDARLAELSASGGLGTRVRILGPREETSAARWSQASRVTGGSPDIALYTGAVTACPHSELLPFLREQAVAITNHRFGTPLDLAEGLL
;
A
#
# COMPACT_ATOMS: atom_id res chain seq x y z
N GLY A 1 20.08 29.65 -7.55
CA GLY A 1 18.98 28.71 -7.79
C GLY A 1 19.59 27.39 -8.20
N GLY A 2 19.33 26.34 -7.43
CA GLY A 2 19.84 24.99 -7.68
C GLY A 2 19.09 24.04 -6.76
N GLY A 3 17.93 23.56 -7.22
CA GLY A 3 17.12 22.59 -6.49
C GLY A 3 17.70 21.20 -6.65
N GLY A 4 18.07 20.59 -5.52
CA GLY A 4 18.35 19.16 -5.41
C GLY A 4 17.15 18.48 -4.76
N GLY A 5 16.22 17.99 -5.56
CA GLY A 5 15.19 17.04 -5.11
C GLY A 5 15.84 15.68 -4.93
N GLY A 6 15.94 15.20 -3.69
CA GLY A 6 16.58 13.95 -3.33
C GLY A 6 15.61 13.00 -2.65
N GLY A 7 15.42 11.81 -3.23
CA GLY A 7 14.91 10.63 -2.53
C GLY A 7 13.65 10.04 -3.14
N GLY A 8 13.77 9.45 -4.33
CA GLY A 8 12.67 8.76 -5.00
C GLY A 8 12.08 7.62 -4.19
N ALA A 9 10.76 7.52 -4.28
CA ALA A 9 9.93 6.36 -4.01
C ALA A 9 10.59 5.06 -4.49
N ARG A 10 11.18 4.30 -3.57
CA ARG A 10 11.67 2.94 -3.84
C ARG A 10 10.66 1.90 -3.36
N ALA A 11 9.45 2.03 -3.87
CA ALA A 11 8.40 1.02 -4.01
C ALA A 11 7.33 1.69 -4.90
N GLY A 12 7.43 1.51 -6.23
CA GLY A 12 6.77 2.35 -7.25
C GLY A 12 5.24 2.21 -7.38
N GLY A 13 4.49 2.27 -6.28
CA GLY A 13 3.03 2.38 -6.29
C GLY A 13 2.56 3.74 -5.77
N PHE A 14 1.47 4.26 -6.33
CA PHE A 14 0.76 5.40 -5.74
C PHE A 14 0.17 4.97 -4.39
N ILE A 15 0.56 5.65 -3.31
CA ILE A 15 -0.01 5.44 -1.97
C ILE A 15 -0.98 6.59 -1.69
N SER A 16 -2.18 6.24 -1.25
CA SER A 16 -3.15 7.19 -0.70
C SER A 16 -3.45 6.86 0.76
N LEU A 17 -3.78 7.88 1.53
CA LEU A 17 -4.14 7.79 2.94
C LEU A 17 -5.50 8.45 3.15
N SER A 18 -6.46 7.69 3.68
CA SER A 18 -7.71 8.23 4.20
C SER A 18 -7.63 8.35 5.72
N VAL A 19 -8.14 9.46 6.27
CA VAL A 19 -8.19 9.73 7.71
C VAL A 19 -9.55 10.29 8.10
N ALA A 20 -10.03 9.93 9.29
CA ALA A 20 -11.30 10.43 9.82
C ALA A 20 -11.26 11.94 10.14
N ASP A 21 -10.12 12.41 10.62
CA ASP A 21 -9.93 13.78 11.07
C ASP A 21 -8.71 14.43 10.40
N ARG A 22 -8.74 15.76 10.34
CA ARG A 22 -7.61 16.53 9.81
C ARG A 22 -6.36 16.28 10.66
N LEU A 23 -5.29 15.86 9.98
CA LEU A 23 -3.98 15.66 10.59
C LEU A 23 -3.32 17.00 10.99
N PRO A 24 -2.47 17.03 12.03
CA PRO A 24 -1.65 18.20 12.33
C PRO A 24 -0.81 18.65 11.12
N GLN A 25 -0.61 19.96 10.96
CA GLN A 25 0.10 20.54 9.81
C GLN A 25 1.49 19.92 9.55
N PRO A 26 2.33 19.64 10.57
CA PRO A 26 3.62 19.01 10.34
C PRO A 26 3.52 17.63 9.67
N LEU A 27 2.49 16.85 10.00
CA LEU A 27 2.28 15.52 9.43
C LEU A 27 1.75 15.59 7.98
N GLN A 28 0.84 16.53 7.71
CA GLN A 28 0.36 16.79 6.34
C GLN A 28 1.52 17.17 5.41
N ASN A 29 2.42 18.05 5.87
CA ASN A 29 3.59 18.45 5.10
C ASN A 29 4.53 17.27 4.82
N ALA A 30 4.76 16.41 5.82
CA ALA A 30 5.60 15.22 5.65
C ALA A 30 5.02 14.22 4.65
N LEU A 31 3.70 13.97 4.71
CA LEU A 31 3.01 13.07 3.79
C LEU A 31 3.01 13.61 2.36
N LEU A 32 2.79 14.92 2.18
CA LEU A 32 2.89 15.57 0.88
C LEU A 32 4.30 15.47 0.30
N ALA A 33 5.34 15.72 1.11
CA ALA A 33 6.73 15.58 0.70
C ALA A 33 7.08 14.13 0.31
N ALA A 34 6.41 13.13 0.90
CA ALA A 34 6.52 11.72 0.55
C ALA A 34 5.67 11.32 -0.68
N GLY A 35 4.91 12.24 -1.28
CA GLY A 35 4.05 11.98 -2.44
C GLY A 35 2.76 11.24 -2.11
N VAL A 36 2.34 11.20 -0.83
CA VAL A 36 1.11 10.55 -0.38
C VAL A 36 -0.08 11.49 -0.57
N GLN A 37 -1.13 11.02 -1.25
CA GLN A 37 -2.40 11.75 -1.34
C GLN A 37 -3.21 11.50 -0.06
N VAL A 38 -3.52 12.58 0.67
CA VAL A 38 -4.31 12.50 1.91
C VAL A 38 -5.73 13.00 1.67
N THR A 39 -6.72 12.19 2.00
CA THR A 39 -8.13 12.58 2.00
C THR A 39 -8.68 12.51 3.42
N VAL A 40 -9.49 13.49 3.82
CA VAL A 40 -10.27 13.43 5.05
C VAL A 40 -11.67 12.97 4.69
N GLU A 41 -12.09 11.82 5.19
CA GLU A 41 -13.35 11.16 4.85
C GLU A 41 -14.01 10.65 6.14
N ASP A 42 -15.32 10.80 6.24
CA ASP A 42 -16.08 10.10 7.27
C ASP A 42 -16.29 8.62 6.90
N GLN A 43 -16.88 7.86 7.82
CA GLN A 43 -17.07 6.42 7.65
C GLN A 43 -17.93 6.09 6.42
N ASP A 44 -19.01 6.83 6.19
CA ASP A 44 -19.94 6.57 5.09
C ASP A 44 -19.29 6.85 3.73
N THR A 45 -18.53 7.95 3.64
CA THR A 45 -17.75 8.31 2.44
C THR A 45 -16.66 7.28 2.17
N TRP A 46 -15.95 6.84 3.21
CA TRP A 46 -14.93 5.80 3.10
C TRP A 46 -15.53 4.46 2.62
N ASP A 47 -16.65 4.04 3.20
CA ASP A 47 -17.30 2.77 2.83
C ASP A 47 -17.79 2.83 1.37
N ALA A 48 -18.37 3.95 0.93
CA ALA A 48 -18.75 4.14 -0.48
C ALA A 48 -17.53 4.04 -1.43
N ARG A 49 -16.43 4.72 -1.11
CA ARG A 49 -15.20 4.68 -1.90
C ARG A 49 -14.58 3.29 -1.93
N LEU A 50 -14.62 2.55 -0.82
CA LEU A 50 -14.11 1.19 -0.74
C LEU A 50 -14.94 0.22 -1.63
N ALA A 51 -16.26 0.40 -1.67
CA ALA A 51 -17.13 -0.34 -2.57
C ALA A 51 -16.83 -0.02 -4.04
N GLU A 52 -16.62 1.25 -4.39
CA GLU A 52 -16.23 1.68 -5.74
C GLU A 52 -14.87 1.11 -6.15
N LEU A 53 -13.88 1.13 -5.26
CA LEU A 53 -12.56 0.52 -5.50
C LEU A 53 -12.70 -0.96 -5.84
N SER A 54 -13.53 -1.69 -5.09
CA SER A 54 -13.83 -3.10 -5.35
C SER A 54 -14.53 -3.32 -6.70
N ALA A 55 -15.41 -2.40 -7.12
CA ALA A 55 -16.14 -2.49 -8.38
C ALA A 55 -15.33 -2.01 -9.61
N SER A 56 -14.22 -1.30 -9.39
CA SER A 56 -13.42 -0.69 -10.46
C SER A 56 -12.72 -1.67 -11.41
N GLY A 57 -12.67 -2.96 -11.05
CA GLY A 57 -11.95 -4.00 -11.81
C GLY A 57 -10.43 -3.96 -11.67
N GLY A 58 -9.90 -3.14 -10.75
CA GLY A 58 -8.48 -3.07 -10.43
C GLY A 58 -7.98 -4.31 -9.69
N LEU A 59 -7.39 -5.26 -10.43
CA LEU A 59 -6.85 -6.50 -9.86
C LEU A 59 -5.67 -6.24 -8.91
N GLY A 60 -5.77 -6.78 -7.69
CA GLY A 60 -4.66 -6.79 -6.72
C GLY A 60 -4.52 -5.50 -5.92
N THR A 61 -5.61 -4.74 -5.77
CA THR A 61 -5.68 -3.58 -4.88
C THR A 61 -5.44 -4.05 -3.43
N ARG A 62 -4.61 -3.33 -2.67
CA ARG A 62 -4.30 -3.66 -1.27
C ARG A 62 -4.73 -2.51 -0.38
N VAL A 63 -5.53 -2.80 0.65
CA VAL A 63 -6.02 -1.79 1.59
C VAL A 63 -5.65 -2.17 3.01
N ARG A 64 -4.83 -1.32 3.65
CA ARG A 64 -4.53 -1.40 5.08
C ARG A 64 -5.57 -0.60 5.85
N ILE A 65 -6.39 -1.28 6.66
CA ILE A 65 -7.43 -0.65 7.46
C ILE A 65 -6.98 -0.61 8.91
N LEU A 66 -6.89 0.60 9.45
CA LEU A 66 -6.60 0.88 10.85
C LEU A 66 -7.88 1.34 11.54
N GLY A 67 -7.99 1.07 12.84
CA GLY A 67 -9.11 1.51 13.65
C GLY A 67 -8.72 1.61 15.12
N PRO A 68 -9.66 1.98 15.99
CA PRO A 68 -9.46 2.05 17.44
C PRO A 68 -8.88 0.74 17.99
N ARG A 69 -8.13 0.83 19.09
CA ARG A 69 -7.44 -0.33 19.69
C ARG A 69 -8.43 -1.36 20.24
N GLU A 70 -9.60 -0.90 20.63
CA GLU A 70 -10.73 -1.61 21.18
C GLU A 70 -11.46 -2.40 20.09
N GLU A 71 -11.34 -1.97 18.84
CA GLU A 71 -11.94 -2.63 17.69
C GLU A 71 -11.04 -3.78 17.21
N THR A 72 -11.57 -5.00 17.31
CA THR A 72 -10.85 -6.19 16.87
C THR A 72 -10.58 -6.18 15.36
N SER A 73 -9.48 -6.81 14.95
CA SER A 73 -9.15 -7.00 13.54
C SER A 73 -10.24 -7.74 12.75
N ALA A 74 -10.94 -8.67 13.41
CA ALA A 74 -12.03 -9.43 12.83
C ALA A 74 -13.28 -8.58 12.57
N ALA A 75 -13.59 -7.63 13.46
CA ALA A 75 -14.69 -6.69 13.27
C ALA A 75 -14.45 -5.79 12.04
N ARG A 76 -13.25 -5.18 11.96
CA ARG A 76 -12.84 -4.38 10.79
C ARG A 76 -12.89 -5.17 9.50
N TRP A 77 -12.37 -6.41 9.53
CA TRP A 77 -12.40 -7.30 8.36
C TRP A 77 -13.85 -7.59 7.95
N SER A 78 -14.70 -7.96 8.91
CA SER A 78 -16.10 -8.28 8.65
C SER A 78 -16.87 -7.11 8.03
N GLN A 79 -16.66 -5.88 8.52
CA GLN A 79 -17.27 -4.69 7.93
C GLN A 79 -16.76 -4.45 6.51
N ALA A 80 -15.43 -4.37 6.34
CA ALA A 80 -14.83 -4.10 5.03
C ALA A 80 -15.20 -5.16 3.99
N SER A 81 -15.25 -6.44 4.37
CA SER A 81 -15.70 -7.52 3.48
C SER A 81 -17.18 -7.41 3.09
N ARG A 82 -18.06 -6.89 3.95
CA ARG A 82 -19.45 -6.59 3.57
C ARG A 82 -19.51 -5.46 2.56
N VAL A 83 -18.76 -4.38 2.79
CA VAL A 83 -18.70 -3.21 1.91
C VAL A 83 -18.20 -3.58 0.52
N THR A 84 -17.18 -4.45 0.43
CA THR A 84 -16.62 -4.90 -0.85
C THR A 84 -17.36 -6.08 -1.48
N GLY A 85 -18.46 -6.55 -0.87
CA GLY A 85 -19.17 -7.76 -1.31
C GLY A 85 -18.32 -9.04 -1.30
N GLY A 86 -17.22 -9.06 -0.52
CA GLY A 86 -16.28 -10.17 -0.47
C GLY A 86 -15.42 -10.34 -1.73
N SER A 87 -15.26 -9.29 -2.53
CA SER A 87 -14.47 -9.35 -3.78
C SER A 87 -13.04 -9.85 -3.54
N PRO A 88 -12.54 -10.82 -4.33
CA PRO A 88 -11.16 -11.28 -4.26
C PRO A 88 -10.15 -10.29 -4.89
N ASP A 89 -10.63 -9.28 -5.61
CA ASP A 89 -9.77 -8.31 -6.32
C ASP A 89 -9.13 -7.29 -5.37
N ILE A 90 -9.64 -7.21 -4.14
CA ILE A 90 -9.17 -6.33 -3.08
C ILE A 90 -8.69 -7.13 -1.87
N ALA A 91 -7.40 -7.01 -1.57
CA ALA A 91 -6.80 -7.59 -0.38
C ALA A 91 -6.94 -6.64 0.82
N LEU A 92 -7.70 -7.08 1.83
CA LEU A 92 -7.97 -6.32 3.05
C LEU A 92 -7.00 -6.73 4.17
N TYR A 93 -6.21 -5.78 4.66
CA TYR A 93 -5.26 -5.97 5.76
C TYR A 93 -5.77 -5.26 7.02
N THR A 94 -6.34 -6.02 7.94
CA THR A 94 -6.96 -5.51 9.17
C THR A 94 -6.24 -5.93 10.45
N GLY A 95 -5.03 -6.49 10.35
CA GLY A 95 -4.23 -6.86 11.51
C GLY A 95 -4.08 -5.72 12.53
N ALA A 96 -3.85 -6.07 13.79
CA ALA A 96 -3.44 -5.08 14.79
C ALA A 96 -2.17 -4.36 14.32
N VAL A 97 -2.02 -3.08 14.67
CA VAL A 97 -0.76 -2.38 14.39
C VAL A 97 0.34 -3.04 15.20
N THR A 98 1.38 -3.53 14.52
CA THR A 98 2.55 -4.14 15.16
C THR A 98 3.76 -3.22 15.04
N ALA A 99 4.65 -3.26 16.02
CA ALA A 99 5.95 -2.60 15.91
C ALA A 99 6.93 -3.36 14.96
N CYS A 100 6.50 -4.49 14.38
CA CYS A 100 7.31 -5.29 13.48
C CYS A 100 7.19 -4.73 12.04
N PRO A 101 8.23 -4.05 11.52
CA PRO A 101 8.16 -3.39 10.23
C PRO A 101 7.94 -4.39 9.08
N HIS A 102 8.44 -5.61 9.19
CA HIS A 102 8.26 -6.63 8.15
C HIS A 102 6.79 -6.97 7.88
N SER A 103 5.93 -6.99 8.91
CA SER A 103 4.50 -7.27 8.73
C SER A 103 3.72 -6.04 8.25
N GLU A 104 4.12 -4.83 8.66
CA GLU A 104 3.45 -3.58 8.24
C GLU A 104 3.85 -3.12 6.82
N LEU A 105 4.98 -3.59 6.27
CA LEU A 105 5.42 -3.24 4.93
C LEU A 105 4.75 -4.07 3.82
N LEU A 106 4.25 -5.27 4.12
CA LEU A 106 3.64 -6.18 3.12
C LEU A 106 2.51 -5.55 2.27
N PRO A 107 1.62 -4.70 2.79
CA PRO A 107 0.61 -4.03 1.96
C PRO A 107 1.22 -3.08 0.91
N PHE A 108 2.43 -2.58 1.14
CA PHE A 108 3.06 -1.52 0.35
C PHE A 108 4.19 -2.03 -0.56
N LEU A 109 4.55 -3.31 -0.47
CA LEU A 109 5.61 -3.93 -1.28
C LEU A 109 5.02 -4.94 -2.26
N ARG A 110 5.44 -4.87 -3.54
CA ARG A 110 5.19 -5.94 -4.51
C ARG A 110 6.38 -6.88 -4.50
N GLU A 111 6.19 -8.13 -4.09
CA GLU A 111 7.23 -9.15 -4.23
C GLU A 111 7.48 -9.42 -5.71
N GLN A 112 8.75 -9.44 -6.10
CA GLN A 112 9.18 -9.75 -7.46
C GLN A 112 10.38 -10.69 -7.40
N ALA A 113 10.27 -11.83 -8.08
CA ALA A 113 11.39 -12.72 -8.32
C ALA A 113 11.85 -12.53 -9.77
N VAL A 114 13.15 -12.24 -9.95
CA VAL A 114 13.80 -12.17 -11.26
C VAL A 114 14.78 -13.33 -11.34
N ALA A 115 14.56 -14.24 -12.28
CA ALA A 115 15.47 -15.34 -12.57
C ALA A 115 16.17 -15.07 -13.91
N ILE A 116 17.50 -15.05 -13.90
CA ILE A 116 18.33 -14.90 -15.12
C ILE A 116 19.08 -16.21 -15.32
N THR A 117 18.98 -16.80 -16.50
CA THR A 117 19.82 -17.94 -16.86
C THR A 117 21.23 -17.45 -17.11
N ASN A 118 22.16 -17.76 -16.20
CA ASN A 118 23.59 -17.39 -16.30
C ASN A 118 24.36 -18.26 -17.32
N HIS A 119 23.69 -18.71 -18.38
CA HIS A 119 24.30 -19.53 -19.41
C HIS A 119 23.61 -19.32 -20.74
N ARG A 120 24.40 -19.42 -21.81
CA ARG A 120 23.91 -19.56 -23.18
C ARG A 120 24.42 -20.88 -23.71
N PHE A 121 23.51 -21.83 -23.96
CA PHE A 121 23.85 -23.18 -24.43
C PHE A 121 24.90 -23.91 -23.56
N GLY A 122 24.84 -23.74 -22.23
CA GLY A 122 25.76 -24.38 -21.29
C GLY A 122 27.12 -23.67 -21.11
N THR A 123 27.41 -22.63 -21.88
CA THR A 123 28.55 -21.73 -21.62
C THR A 123 28.11 -20.64 -20.66
N PRO A 124 28.81 -20.41 -19.53
CA PRO A 124 28.51 -19.31 -18.63
C PRO A 124 28.43 -17.99 -19.40
N LEU A 125 27.35 -17.24 -19.20
CA LEU A 125 27.15 -15.92 -19.79
C LEU A 125 26.70 -15.00 -18.66
N ASP A 126 27.64 -14.22 -18.12
CA ASP A 126 27.39 -13.33 -16.99
C ASP A 126 26.61 -12.09 -17.43
N LEU A 127 25.29 -12.24 -17.49
CA LEU A 127 24.36 -11.14 -17.76
C LEU A 127 24.18 -10.21 -16.55
N ALA A 128 24.72 -10.55 -15.38
CA ALA A 128 24.57 -9.78 -14.15
C ALA A 128 25.78 -8.88 -13.85
N GLU A 129 26.87 -8.99 -14.63
CA GLU A 129 28.02 -8.12 -14.53
C GLU A 129 27.62 -6.66 -14.88
N GLY A 130 27.43 -5.82 -13.85
CA GLY A 130 27.09 -4.40 -13.99
C GLY A 130 25.66 -3.99 -13.58
N LEU A 131 24.86 -4.90 -12.99
CA LEU A 131 23.47 -4.62 -12.57
C LEU A 131 23.29 -4.19 -11.10
N LEU A 132 24.37 -3.89 -10.36
CA LEU A 132 24.34 -3.38 -8.97
C LEU A 132 25.02 -2.02 -8.84
#